data_AF-A0A3B3TVJ2-F1
#
_entry.id   AF-A0A3B3TVJ2-F1
#
_cell.length_a   1.000
_cell.length_b   1.000
_cell.length_c   1.000
_cell.angle_alpha   90.00
_cell.angle_beta   90.00
_cell.angle_gamma   90.00
#
_symmetry.space_group_name_H-M   'P 1'
#
loop_
_entity.id
_entity.type
_entity.pdbx_description
1 polymer ?
#
loop_
_entity_poly.entity_id
_entity_poly.type
_entity_poly.pdbx_seq_one_letter_code
_entity_poly.pdbx_strand_id
1 'polypeptide(L)'
;EEAHTTMLVIGIRKEARSQVLHLSRNKRYTLTPEQLKWDKFKLTYLLSFPTNLINASDTRRGIARAFGLWSDVSPFSFREVPADEEADIKIFYPANHTDCWQSYLHHCFDGITGELAHAFFPPTGEIHFDDHEYWILGDMRFSWKKVWLTDIVHVATHEIGHVLGLMHSMDPKAIMHLNATLTGRKRITQDEVWGLHRLYGCLDRLFICPSWARKGYCDSKRRLMQRHCPSSCDFCYFPFPTVAPTPTPPRTKHKLVTEGKKLTFRCGKKIASKRGNIWYKDGELLEHSHPNYISLKDDHITIVANAINEGTYTCIVKKRDKVLTNYSWRVRVRF
;
A
#
# COMPACT_ATOMS: atom_id res chain seq x y z
N GLU A 1 -9.14 -17.41 -69.47
CA GLU A 1 -9.14 -18.55 -68.54
C GLU A 1 -8.10 -18.32 -67.46
N GLU A 2 -8.52 -18.60 -66.24
CA GLU A 2 -7.97 -18.14 -64.97
C GLU A 2 -6.68 -18.86 -64.56
N ALA A 3 -5.74 -18.11 -64.00
CA ALA A 3 -4.62 -18.64 -63.23
C ALA A 3 -5.03 -18.75 -61.76
N HIS A 4 -5.26 -19.96 -61.26
CA HIS A 4 -5.46 -20.23 -59.84
C HIS A 4 -4.14 -20.13 -59.06
N THR A 5 -3.99 -19.07 -58.27
CA THR A 5 -2.96 -18.96 -57.23
C THR A 5 -3.63 -19.21 -55.88
N THR A 6 -3.29 -20.33 -55.21
CA THR A 6 -3.77 -20.63 -53.85
C THR A 6 -2.89 -19.91 -52.84
N MET A 7 -3.34 -18.74 -52.35
CA MET A 7 -2.75 -18.07 -51.19
C MET A 7 -3.18 -18.78 -49.90
N LEU A 8 -2.22 -19.37 -49.18
CA LEU A 8 -2.42 -19.81 -47.81
C LEU A 8 -2.28 -18.61 -46.86
N VAL A 9 -3.41 -18.06 -46.42
CA VAL A 9 -3.49 -17.00 -45.41
C VAL A 9 -3.40 -17.63 -44.03
N ILE A 10 -2.27 -17.51 -43.34
CA ILE A 10 -2.20 -17.68 -41.88
C ILE A 10 -2.03 -16.29 -41.27
N GLY A 11 -3.17 -15.68 -40.95
CA GLY A 11 -3.26 -14.40 -40.28
C GLY A 11 -2.77 -14.49 -38.84
N ILE A 12 -1.61 -13.91 -38.55
CA ILE A 12 -1.24 -13.54 -37.19
C ILE A 12 -2.13 -12.35 -36.81
N ARG A 13 -3.13 -12.62 -35.97
CA ARG A 13 -4.10 -11.67 -35.42
C ARG A 13 -3.42 -10.39 -34.89
N LYS A 14 -3.59 -9.29 -35.63
CA LYS A 14 -3.45 -7.89 -35.15
C LYS A 14 -4.35 -7.57 -33.95
N GLU A 15 -5.29 -8.45 -33.61
CA GLU A 15 -6.28 -8.27 -32.53
C GLU A 15 -5.66 -8.34 -31.11
N ALA A 16 -4.53 -9.03 -30.92
CA ALA A 16 -3.89 -9.14 -29.61
C ALA A 16 -3.22 -7.83 -29.15
N ARG A 17 -2.75 -6.98 -30.08
CA ARG A 17 -2.14 -5.67 -29.73
C ARG A 17 -3.19 -4.61 -29.37
N SER A 18 -4.40 -4.71 -29.91
CA SER A 18 -5.47 -3.74 -29.65
C SER A 18 -6.10 -3.94 -28.26
N GLN A 19 -6.16 -5.19 -27.77
CA GLN A 19 -6.68 -5.47 -26.42
C GLN A 19 -5.71 -5.09 -25.29
N VAL A 20 -4.40 -5.01 -25.56
CA VAL A 20 -3.41 -4.56 -24.55
C VAL A 20 -3.54 -3.06 -24.24
N LEU A 21 -3.97 -2.25 -25.22
CA LEU A 21 -4.11 -0.80 -25.05
C LEU A 21 -5.37 -0.37 -24.27
N HIS A 22 -6.29 -1.30 -23.98
CA HIS A 22 -7.53 -1.00 -23.25
C HIS A 22 -7.66 -1.74 -21.90
N LEU A 23 -6.60 -2.43 -21.47
CA LEU A 23 -6.49 -3.09 -20.16
C LEU A 23 -5.46 -2.40 -19.25
N SER A 24 -5.25 -1.10 -19.41
CA SER A 24 -4.72 -0.28 -18.33
C SER A 24 -5.76 -0.26 -17.22
N ARG A 25 -5.76 -1.30 -16.36
CA ARG A 25 -6.26 -1.11 -15.00
C ARG A 25 -5.50 0.09 -14.42
N ASN A 26 -6.13 0.84 -13.53
CA ASN A 26 -5.46 1.91 -12.81
C ASN A 26 -4.70 1.30 -11.63
N LYS A 27 -3.56 1.89 -11.20
CA LYS A 27 -2.85 1.40 -10.00
C LYS A 27 -3.74 1.65 -8.78
N ARG A 28 -4.19 0.59 -8.12
CA ARG A 28 -5.07 0.67 -6.93
C ARG A 28 -4.34 0.38 -5.62
N TYR A 29 -3.10 -0.10 -5.70
CA TYR A 29 -2.20 -0.30 -4.57
C TYR A 29 -1.36 0.95 -4.33
N THR A 30 -1.10 1.26 -3.06
CA THR A 30 -0.41 2.49 -2.67
C THR A 30 0.80 2.17 -1.81
N LEU A 31 1.95 2.70 -2.21
CA LEU A 31 3.16 2.70 -1.40
C LEU A 31 3.27 4.01 -0.65
N THR A 32 3.97 4.01 0.49
CA THR A 32 4.47 5.27 1.03
C THR A 32 5.30 5.97 -0.04
N PRO A 33 5.14 7.28 -0.23
CA PRO A 33 5.86 7.97 -1.28
C PRO A 33 7.38 8.02 -1.13
N GLU A 34 7.90 7.81 0.09
CA GLU A 34 9.33 7.60 0.33
C GLU A 34 9.75 6.13 0.20
N GLN A 35 8.81 5.24 -0.12
CA GLN A 35 8.99 3.78 -0.13
C GLN A 35 9.60 3.28 1.19
N LEU A 36 9.13 3.86 2.31
CA LEU A 36 9.47 3.45 3.67
C LEU A 36 9.28 1.96 3.79
N LYS A 37 10.38 1.26 4.03
CA LYS A 37 10.45 -0.19 3.98
C LYS A 37 11.52 -0.70 4.92
N TRP A 38 11.40 -1.96 5.28
CA TRP A 38 12.46 -2.68 5.97
C TRP A 38 13.56 -3.13 4.99
N ASP A 39 14.81 -3.06 5.43
CA ASP A 39 15.95 -3.60 4.68
C ASP A 39 16.18 -5.10 4.92
N LYS A 40 15.33 -5.72 5.76
CA LYS A 40 15.38 -7.14 6.11
C LYS A 40 13.99 -7.75 6.13
N PHE A 41 13.91 -9.06 5.90
CA PHE A 41 12.66 -9.83 5.90
C PHE A 41 12.39 -10.60 7.20
N LYS A 42 13.40 -10.74 8.05
CA LYS A 42 13.26 -11.35 9.37
C LYS A 42 13.03 -10.24 10.37
N LEU A 43 11.79 -10.08 10.82
CA LEU A 43 11.38 -9.04 11.75
C LEU A 43 11.00 -9.66 13.10
N THR A 44 11.35 -8.99 14.19
CA THR A 44 10.89 -9.35 15.53
C THR A 44 9.73 -8.46 15.96
N TYR A 45 8.83 -8.97 16.79
CA TYR A 45 7.77 -8.15 17.38
C TYR A 45 7.64 -8.35 18.89
N LEU A 46 7.35 -7.26 19.60
CA LEU A 46 6.98 -7.26 21.02
C LEU A 46 5.48 -7.00 21.13
N LEU A 47 4.81 -7.72 22.03
CA LEU A 47 3.37 -7.67 22.20
C LEU A 47 2.97 -7.37 23.66
N SER A 48 2.29 -6.24 23.84
CA SER A 48 1.51 -5.95 25.05
C SER A 48 0.10 -6.53 24.93
N PHE A 49 -0.64 -6.55 26.05
CA PHE A 49 -1.97 -7.15 26.11
C PHE A 49 -3.03 -6.11 26.53
N PRO A 50 -4.25 -6.19 25.98
CA PRO A 50 -5.36 -5.32 26.39
C PRO A 50 -5.80 -5.64 27.82
N THR A 51 -6.30 -4.65 28.56
CA THR A 51 -6.58 -4.86 29.99
C THR A 51 -7.97 -5.43 30.28
N ASN A 52 -8.92 -5.33 29.34
CA ASN A 52 -10.35 -5.40 29.74
C ASN A 52 -11.14 -6.61 29.23
N LEU A 53 -10.76 -7.27 28.12
CA LEU A 53 -11.73 -8.13 27.41
C LEU A 53 -11.17 -9.43 26.79
N ILE A 54 -10.14 -9.35 25.95
CA ILE A 54 -9.53 -10.53 25.32
C ILE A 54 -8.34 -11.01 26.16
N ASN A 55 -8.28 -12.32 26.42
CA ASN A 55 -7.18 -12.89 27.21
C ASN A 55 -5.87 -12.94 26.40
N ALA A 56 -4.74 -12.94 27.10
CA ALA A 56 -3.41 -12.91 26.48
C ALA A 56 -3.14 -14.05 25.48
N SER A 57 -3.73 -15.24 25.70
CA SER A 57 -3.58 -16.38 24.79
C SER A 57 -4.28 -16.13 23.45
N ASP A 58 -5.50 -15.59 23.50
CA ASP A 58 -6.30 -15.28 22.32
C ASP A 58 -5.72 -14.06 21.58
N THR A 59 -5.23 -13.04 22.29
CA THR A 59 -4.50 -11.91 21.71
C THR A 59 -3.28 -12.39 20.94
N ARG A 60 -2.41 -13.20 21.57
CA ARG A 60 -1.23 -13.76 20.93
C ARG A 60 -1.60 -14.58 19.69
N ARG A 61 -2.64 -15.42 19.79
CA ARG A 61 -3.12 -16.23 18.67
C ARG A 61 -3.64 -15.37 17.52
N GLY A 62 -4.34 -14.27 17.82
CA GLY A 62 -4.83 -13.32 16.82
C GLY A 62 -3.71 -12.58 16.09
N ILE A 63 -2.77 -12.01 16.85
CA ILE A 63 -1.61 -11.29 16.30
C ILE A 63 -0.72 -12.21 15.48
N ALA A 64 -0.39 -13.40 15.99
CA ALA A 64 0.38 -14.41 15.24
C ALA A 64 -0.34 -14.83 13.95
N ARG A 65 -1.68 -14.92 13.98
CA ARG A 65 -2.47 -15.22 12.78
C ARG A 65 -2.37 -14.11 11.75
N ALA A 66 -2.43 -12.85 12.16
CA ALA A 66 -2.30 -11.69 11.26
C ALA A 66 -0.91 -11.62 10.61
N PHE A 67 0.17 -11.80 11.38
CA PHE A 67 1.53 -11.93 10.81
C PHE A 67 1.68 -13.14 9.87
N GLY A 68 1.00 -14.24 10.19
CA GLY A 68 0.94 -15.42 9.34
C GLY A 68 0.33 -15.14 7.97
N LEU A 69 -0.72 -14.32 7.89
CA LEU A 69 -1.33 -13.92 6.61
C LEU A 69 -0.31 -13.18 5.73
N TRP A 70 0.46 -12.25 6.31
CA TRP A 70 1.49 -11.53 5.57
C TRP A 70 2.68 -12.42 5.18
N SER A 71 3.11 -13.31 6.05
CA SER A 71 4.16 -14.32 5.74
C SER A 71 3.72 -15.28 4.64
N ASP A 72 2.42 -15.58 4.55
CA ASP A 72 1.85 -16.45 3.53
C ASP A 72 1.89 -15.86 2.13
N VAL A 73 2.03 -14.53 1.99
CA VAL A 73 2.04 -13.83 0.70
C VAL A 73 3.34 -13.08 0.40
N SER A 74 4.33 -13.13 1.29
CA SER A 74 5.58 -12.38 1.19
C SER A 74 6.79 -13.19 1.66
N PRO A 75 8.04 -12.72 1.44
CA PRO A 75 9.23 -13.31 2.02
C PRO A 75 9.43 -12.99 3.51
N PHE A 76 8.55 -12.19 4.13
CA PHE A 76 8.67 -11.85 5.54
C PHE A 76 8.47 -13.05 6.47
N SER A 77 9.18 -13.00 7.58
CA SER A 77 9.00 -13.89 8.72
C SER A 77 9.03 -13.07 10.00
N PHE A 78 8.15 -13.42 10.93
CA PHE A 78 7.96 -12.68 12.17
C PHE A 78 8.17 -13.58 13.38
N ARG A 79 8.83 -13.07 14.42
CA ARG A 79 9.08 -13.79 15.66
C ARG A 79 8.74 -12.91 16.86
N GLU A 80 7.89 -13.39 17.76
CA GLU A 80 7.66 -12.74 19.06
C GLU A 80 8.94 -12.78 19.90
N VAL A 81 9.26 -11.68 20.55
CA VAL A 81 10.37 -11.58 21.50
C VAL A 81 9.87 -11.27 22.91
N PRO A 82 10.60 -11.70 23.95
CA PRO A 82 10.38 -11.28 25.33
C PRO A 82 10.47 -9.76 25.52
N ALA A 83 9.88 -9.24 26.61
CA ALA A 83 9.81 -7.81 26.90
C ALA A 83 11.16 -7.14 27.22
N ASP A 84 12.19 -7.93 27.53
CA ASP A 84 13.56 -7.49 27.77
C ASP A 84 14.43 -7.47 26.49
N GLU A 85 13.89 -7.91 25.34
CA GLU A 85 14.55 -7.80 24.04
C GLU A 85 13.99 -6.60 23.23
N GLU A 86 14.86 -5.91 22.47
CA GLU A 86 14.40 -4.94 21.49
C GLU A 86 13.75 -5.63 20.28
N ALA A 87 12.64 -5.06 19.82
CA ALA A 87 11.86 -5.55 18.70
C ALA A 87 11.82 -4.55 17.55
N ASP A 88 11.81 -5.06 16.31
CA ASP A 88 11.59 -4.24 15.12
C ASP A 88 10.17 -3.65 15.10
N ILE A 89 9.20 -4.42 15.58
CA ILE A 89 7.78 -4.05 15.62
C ILE A 89 7.30 -4.06 17.06
N LYS A 90 6.67 -2.97 17.52
CA LYS A 90 6.16 -2.89 18.89
C LYS A 90 4.65 -2.70 18.87
N ILE A 91 3.92 -3.60 19.54
CA ILE A 91 2.45 -3.61 19.57
C ILE A 91 1.96 -3.26 20.96
N PHE A 92 1.20 -2.19 21.07
CA PHE A 92 0.76 -1.60 22.33
C PHE A 92 -0.76 -1.40 22.41
N TYR A 93 -1.26 -1.39 23.65
CA TYR A 93 -2.64 -1.04 24.03
C TYR A 93 -2.58 0.13 25.02
N PRO A 94 -2.29 1.36 24.55
CA PRO A 94 -2.06 2.48 25.45
C PRO A 94 -3.38 3.01 26.03
N ALA A 95 -3.46 3.08 27.36
CA ALA A 95 -4.56 3.75 28.05
C ALA A 95 -4.54 5.28 27.86
N ASN A 96 -3.34 5.86 27.69
CA ASN A 96 -3.14 7.26 27.34
C ASN A 96 -2.21 7.32 26.12
N HIS A 97 -2.75 7.85 25.03
CA HIS A 97 -2.15 7.78 23.69
C HIS A 97 -1.79 9.21 23.25
N THR A 98 -0.61 9.72 23.64
CA THR A 98 -0.25 11.15 23.46
C THR A 98 0.41 11.46 22.12
N ASP A 99 0.87 10.45 21.40
CA ASP A 99 1.45 10.53 20.04
C ASP A 99 0.46 11.04 18.99
N CYS A 100 -0.85 10.94 19.25
CA CYS A 100 -1.87 11.55 18.40
C CYS A 100 -1.94 13.09 18.52
N TRP A 101 -1.55 13.69 19.65
CA TRP A 101 -1.73 15.13 19.86
C TRP A 101 -0.87 15.99 18.94
N GLN A 102 0.22 15.43 18.44
CA GLN A 102 1.12 16.10 17.50
C GLN A 102 0.96 15.60 16.07
N SER A 103 0.22 14.50 15.87
CA SER A 103 0.05 13.87 14.56
C SER A 103 -1.31 14.22 13.94
N TYR A 104 -1.26 14.81 12.75
CA TYR A 104 -2.45 15.02 11.92
C TYR A 104 -2.89 13.77 11.16
N LEU A 105 -2.11 12.70 11.25
CA LEU A 105 -2.32 11.42 10.57
C LEU A 105 -2.85 10.34 11.51
N HIS A 106 -2.49 10.46 12.79
CA HIS A 106 -2.81 9.51 13.85
C HIS A 106 -3.83 10.19 14.75
N HIS A 107 -5.10 9.88 14.52
CA HIS A 107 -6.18 10.39 15.36
C HIS A 107 -6.04 9.82 16.77
N CYS A 108 -6.45 10.60 17.78
CA CYS A 108 -6.52 10.05 19.12
C CYS A 108 -7.65 9.04 19.20
N PHE A 109 -7.44 7.98 19.99
CA PHE A 109 -8.51 7.08 20.36
C PHE A 109 -9.66 7.84 21.03
N ASP A 110 -10.86 7.57 20.54
CA ASP A 110 -12.10 8.27 20.86
C ASP A 110 -13.09 7.38 21.64
N GLY A 111 -12.63 6.21 22.05
CA GLY A 111 -13.42 5.21 22.76
C GLY A 111 -14.11 4.26 21.79
N ILE A 112 -15.20 3.63 22.25
CA ILE A 112 -15.82 2.50 21.56
C ILE A 112 -16.36 2.88 20.16
N THR A 113 -16.09 2.02 19.17
CA THR A 113 -16.57 2.04 17.77
C THR A 113 -15.92 3.09 16.85
N GLY A 114 -14.97 3.89 17.34
CA GLY A 114 -14.32 4.93 16.54
C GLY A 114 -13.01 4.48 15.90
N GLU A 115 -11.90 5.12 16.30
CA GLU A 115 -10.55 4.81 15.83
C GLU A 115 -10.05 3.52 16.50
N LEU A 116 -10.04 2.41 15.75
CA LEU A 116 -9.76 1.09 16.31
C LEU A 116 -8.28 0.87 16.63
N ALA A 117 -7.41 1.34 15.75
CA ALA A 117 -5.96 1.15 15.83
C ALA A 117 -5.29 2.04 14.78
N HIS A 118 -3.99 2.27 14.95
CA HIS A 118 -3.15 2.75 13.85
C HIS A 118 -1.75 2.17 13.93
N ALA A 119 -0.97 2.41 12.88
CA ALA A 119 0.40 1.97 12.78
C ALA A 119 1.33 3.02 12.19
N PHE A 120 2.58 2.96 12.63
CA PHE A 120 3.68 3.75 12.12
C PHE A 120 4.46 2.94 11.07
N PHE A 121 4.77 3.60 9.96
CA PHE A 121 5.55 3.01 8.87
C PHE A 121 6.98 2.64 9.32
N PRO A 122 7.69 1.80 8.54
CA PRO A 122 9.12 1.57 8.76
C PRO A 122 9.93 2.88 8.72
N PRO A 123 11.03 2.98 9.49
CA PRO A 123 11.56 1.98 10.42
C PRO A 123 10.97 2.08 11.84
N THR A 124 9.99 2.96 12.09
CA THR A 124 9.41 3.13 13.42
C THR A 124 8.69 1.87 13.90
N GLY A 125 7.83 1.28 13.04
CA GLY A 125 7.30 -0.07 13.28
C GLY A 125 6.40 -0.23 14.51
N GLU A 126 5.65 0.79 14.91
CA GLU A 126 4.75 0.70 16.06
C GLU A 126 3.31 0.47 15.63
N ILE A 127 2.55 -0.32 16.40
CA ILE A 127 1.10 -0.51 16.22
C ILE A 127 0.42 -0.24 17.55
N HIS A 128 -0.52 0.71 17.57
CA HIS A 128 -1.32 1.03 18.74
C HIS A 128 -2.76 0.57 18.48
N PHE A 129 -3.31 -0.20 19.41
CA PHE A 129 -4.71 -0.60 19.43
C PHE A 129 -5.45 0.18 20.51
N ASP A 130 -6.68 0.62 20.25
CA ASP A 130 -7.52 1.23 21.28
C ASP A 130 -7.96 0.18 22.31
N ASP A 131 -7.57 0.36 23.58
CA ASP A 131 -7.91 -0.55 24.66
C ASP A 131 -9.35 -0.38 25.19
N HIS A 132 -10.09 0.63 24.69
CA HIS A 132 -11.52 0.77 24.92
C HIS A 132 -12.37 -0.12 24.02
N GLU A 133 -11.79 -0.66 22.94
CA GLU A 133 -12.51 -1.47 21.98
C GLU A 133 -12.75 -2.91 22.45
N TYR A 134 -13.85 -3.49 21.98
CA TYR A 134 -14.20 -4.87 22.33
C TYR A 134 -13.54 -5.87 21.39
N TRP A 135 -12.25 -6.13 21.63
CA TRP A 135 -11.48 -7.11 20.87
C TRP A 135 -11.99 -8.54 21.08
N ILE A 136 -12.15 -9.26 19.97
CA ILE A 136 -12.44 -10.69 19.96
C ILE A 136 -11.52 -11.41 18.97
N LEU A 137 -11.30 -12.69 19.22
CA LEU A 137 -10.77 -13.59 18.21
C LEU A 137 -11.93 -14.30 17.49
N GLY A 138 -12.25 -13.84 16.28
CA GLY A 138 -13.34 -14.38 15.49
C GLY A 138 -14.14 -13.28 14.81
N ASP A 139 -15.23 -13.67 14.17
CA ASP A 139 -15.93 -12.79 13.22
C ASP A 139 -16.55 -11.58 13.90
N MET A 140 -16.23 -10.40 13.34
CA MET A 140 -16.76 -9.12 13.79
C MET A 140 -18.28 -9.15 13.81
N ARG A 141 -18.88 -8.72 14.92
CA ARG A 141 -20.34 -8.78 15.11
C ARG A 141 -20.84 -7.73 16.08
N PHE A 142 -22.06 -7.26 15.87
CA PHE A 142 -22.71 -6.35 16.79
C PHE A 142 -23.26 -7.12 18.01
N SER A 143 -22.95 -6.67 19.21
CA SER A 143 -23.40 -7.31 20.45
C SER A 143 -24.77 -6.80 20.90
N TRP A 144 -25.42 -7.58 21.77
CA TRP A 144 -26.68 -7.20 22.42
C TRP A 144 -26.58 -5.95 23.30
N LYS A 145 -25.36 -5.59 23.74
CA LYS A 145 -25.09 -4.36 24.49
C LYS A 145 -24.91 -3.13 23.60
N LYS A 146 -25.24 -3.23 22.31
CA LYS A 146 -25.11 -2.17 21.30
C LYS A 146 -23.66 -1.69 21.08
N VAL A 147 -22.69 -2.58 21.25
CA VAL A 147 -21.27 -2.34 20.93
C VAL A 147 -20.77 -3.33 19.89
N TRP A 148 -19.86 -2.91 19.02
CA TRP A 148 -19.18 -3.81 18.08
C TRP A 148 -18.18 -4.69 18.82
N LEU A 149 -18.18 -5.98 18.49
CA LEU A 149 -17.10 -6.90 18.85
C LEU A 149 -16.17 -6.99 17.64
N THR A 150 -14.94 -6.52 17.81
CA THR A 150 -13.99 -6.23 16.74
C THR A 150 -13.00 -7.38 16.58
N ASP A 151 -12.90 -7.91 15.36
CA ASP A 151 -11.97 -9.00 15.04
C ASP A 151 -10.52 -8.49 15.06
N ILE A 152 -9.77 -8.89 16.08
CA ILE A 152 -8.36 -8.49 16.24
C ILE A 152 -7.51 -8.93 15.04
N VAL A 153 -7.82 -10.06 14.39
CA VAL A 153 -7.04 -10.54 13.24
C VAL A 153 -7.23 -9.60 12.06
N HIS A 154 -8.45 -9.11 11.86
CA HIS A 154 -8.75 -8.20 10.76
C HIS A 154 -7.99 -6.88 10.91
N VAL A 155 -8.15 -6.21 12.05
CA VAL A 155 -7.53 -4.91 12.32
C VAL A 155 -6.00 -5.04 12.34
N ALA A 156 -5.47 -6.05 13.04
CA ALA A 156 -4.02 -6.29 13.03
C ALA A 156 -3.47 -6.58 11.63
N THR A 157 -4.22 -7.26 10.77
CA THR A 157 -3.77 -7.49 9.38
C THR A 157 -3.69 -6.18 8.61
N HIS A 158 -4.62 -5.25 8.82
CA HIS A 158 -4.57 -3.90 8.24
C HIS A 158 -3.33 -3.13 8.75
N GLU A 159 -3.18 -3.02 10.06
CA GLU A 159 -2.08 -2.25 10.66
C GLU A 159 -0.70 -2.82 10.32
N ILE A 160 -0.56 -4.15 10.27
CA ILE A 160 0.69 -4.77 9.83
C ILE A 160 1.01 -4.39 8.38
N GLY A 161 0.01 -4.17 7.52
CA GLY A 161 0.26 -3.66 6.17
C GLY A 161 0.94 -2.30 6.17
N HIS A 162 0.54 -1.38 7.06
CA HIS A 162 1.23 -0.11 7.28
C HIS A 162 2.65 -0.31 7.84
N VAL A 163 2.83 -1.19 8.82
CA VAL A 163 4.16 -1.57 9.33
C VAL A 163 5.04 -2.20 8.25
N LEU A 164 4.48 -2.77 7.19
CA LEU A 164 5.22 -3.25 6.03
C LEU A 164 5.40 -2.19 4.93
N GLY A 165 4.95 -0.95 5.12
CA GLY A 165 5.14 0.16 4.18
C GLY A 165 3.99 0.39 3.20
N LEU A 166 2.87 -0.35 3.31
CA LEU A 166 1.71 -0.18 2.44
C LEU A 166 0.82 0.94 2.97
N MET A 167 0.34 1.80 2.08
CA MET A 167 -0.70 2.77 2.40
C MET A 167 -2.09 2.22 2.09
N HIS A 168 -3.13 3.00 2.42
CA HIS A 168 -4.49 2.65 2.08
C HIS A 168 -4.67 2.36 0.57
N SER A 169 -5.35 1.26 0.28
CA SER A 169 -5.77 0.87 -1.06
C SER A 169 -7.10 1.53 -1.42
N MET A 170 -7.26 1.85 -2.70
CA MET A 170 -8.54 2.29 -3.28
C MET A 170 -9.38 1.11 -3.77
N ASP A 171 -8.86 -0.12 -3.75
CA ASP A 171 -9.68 -1.29 -4.02
C ASP A 171 -10.65 -1.49 -2.86
N PRO A 172 -11.97 -1.34 -3.10
CA PRO A 172 -12.93 -1.51 -2.04
C PRO A 172 -12.92 -2.92 -1.48
N LYS A 173 -12.23 -3.91 -2.08
CA LYS A 173 -12.05 -5.30 -1.60
C LYS A 173 -10.75 -5.55 -0.83
N ALA A 174 -9.81 -4.61 -0.80
CA ALA A 174 -8.54 -4.74 -0.10
C ALA A 174 -8.72 -4.82 1.43
N ILE A 175 -7.82 -5.51 2.13
CA ILE A 175 -7.66 -5.39 3.58
C ILE A 175 -7.12 -4.01 3.93
N MET A 176 -6.27 -3.43 3.09
CA MET A 176 -5.73 -2.07 3.25
C MET A 176 -6.70 -0.97 2.84
N HIS A 177 -7.98 -1.26 2.57
CA HIS A 177 -8.94 -0.20 2.26
C HIS A 177 -9.29 0.59 3.53
N LEU A 178 -9.44 1.92 3.44
CA LEU A 178 -9.73 2.78 4.60
C LEU A 178 -10.98 2.33 5.38
N ASN A 179 -12.02 1.87 4.67
CA ASN A 179 -13.25 1.35 5.28
C ASN A 179 -13.25 -0.18 5.42
N ALA A 180 -12.09 -0.84 5.40
CA ALA A 180 -12.01 -2.30 5.47
C ALA A 180 -12.49 -2.83 6.82
N THR A 181 -12.33 -2.05 7.89
CA THR A 181 -12.62 -2.37 9.29
C THR A 181 -14.03 -2.94 9.53
N LEU A 182 -15.00 -2.67 8.64
CA LEU A 182 -16.37 -3.21 8.74
C LEU A 182 -16.72 -4.32 7.73
N THR A 183 -15.75 -4.83 6.98
CA THR A 183 -16.03 -5.65 5.79
C THR A 183 -15.91 -7.17 6.02
N GLY A 184 -15.48 -7.60 7.21
CA GLY A 184 -15.35 -9.02 7.57
C GLY A 184 -14.34 -9.79 6.71
N ARG A 185 -13.38 -9.09 6.08
CA ARG A 185 -12.39 -9.70 5.19
C ARG A 185 -11.30 -10.39 5.97
N LYS A 186 -10.87 -11.55 5.48
CA LYS A 186 -9.88 -12.39 6.16
C LYS A 186 -8.68 -12.74 5.30
N ARG A 187 -8.59 -12.17 4.09
CA ARG A 187 -7.59 -12.55 3.09
C ARG A 187 -6.96 -11.32 2.49
N ILE A 188 -5.64 -11.34 2.42
CA ILE A 188 -4.87 -10.39 1.64
C ILE A 188 -5.22 -10.59 0.16
N THR A 189 -5.48 -9.49 -0.54
CA THR A 189 -5.86 -9.53 -1.96
C THR A 189 -4.63 -9.39 -2.85
N GLN A 190 -4.85 -9.48 -4.15
CA GLN A 190 -3.78 -9.31 -5.12
C GLN A 190 -3.21 -7.88 -5.12
N ASP A 191 -4.00 -6.89 -4.69
CA ASP A 191 -3.60 -5.48 -4.67
C ASP A 191 -2.48 -5.24 -3.66
N GLU A 192 -2.58 -5.78 -2.45
CA GLU A 192 -1.53 -5.70 -1.43
C GLU A 192 -0.27 -6.49 -1.84
N VAL A 193 -0.44 -7.66 -2.47
CA VAL A 193 0.69 -8.44 -2.96
C VAL A 193 1.49 -7.65 -4.01
N TRP A 194 0.81 -6.93 -4.90
CA TRP A 194 1.48 -6.03 -5.84
C TRP A 194 2.18 -4.87 -5.14
N GLY A 195 1.57 -4.30 -4.09
CA GLY A 195 2.21 -3.31 -3.24
C GLY A 195 3.52 -3.82 -2.62
N LEU A 196 3.49 -5.00 -2.00
CA LEU A 196 4.70 -5.59 -1.42
C LEU A 196 5.76 -5.89 -2.47
N HIS A 197 5.38 -6.49 -3.61
CA HIS A 197 6.34 -6.75 -4.69
C HIS A 197 6.98 -5.47 -5.23
N ARG A 198 6.26 -4.35 -5.18
CA ARG A 198 6.79 -3.06 -5.60
C ARG A 198 7.82 -2.50 -4.61
N LEU A 199 7.60 -2.65 -3.30
CA LEU A 199 8.53 -2.18 -2.26
C LEU A 199 9.76 -3.07 -2.10
N TYR A 200 9.52 -4.38 -2.10
CA TYR A 200 10.49 -5.39 -1.67
C TYR A 200 11.01 -6.28 -2.81
N GLY A 201 10.44 -6.12 -4.01
CA GLY A 201 10.71 -7.01 -5.13
C GLY A 201 9.85 -8.27 -5.09
N CYS A 202 9.78 -8.95 -6.24
CA CYS A 202 9.10 -10.23 -6.37
C CYS A 202 10.12 -11.36 -6.29
N LEU A 203 10.12 -12.07 -5.16
CA LEU A 203 11.14 -13.04 -4.81
C LEU A 203 10.56 -14.45 -4.67
N ASP A 204 11.34 -15.44 -5.10
CA ASP A 204 11.07 -16.84 -4.78
C ASP A 204 11.36 -17.11 -3.32
N ARG A 205 10.49 -17.86 -2.67
CA ARG A 205 10.61 -18.24 -1.26
C ARG A 205 11.41 -19.51 -1.05
N LEU A 206 11.53 -20.33 -2.08
CA LEU A 206 12.24 -21.60 -2.02
C LEU A 206 13.38 -21.61 -3.04
N PHE A 207 14.56 -22.05 -2.61
CA PHE A 207 15.72 -22.17 -3.48
C PHE A 207 15.51 -23.15 -4.65
N ILE A 208 14.56 -24.08 -4.54
CA ILE A 208 14.25 -25.09 -5.56
C ILE A 208 13.37 -24.55 -6.71
N CYS A 209 12.86 -23.32 -6.61
CA CYS A 209 11.94 -22.74 -7.58
C CYS A 209 12.45 -22.78 -9.04
N PRO A 210 13.73 -22.49 -9.36
CA PRO A 210 14.22 -22.61 -10.74
C PRO A 210 14.21 -24.05 -11.27
N SER A 211 14.38 -25.04 -10.40
CA SER A 211 14.29 -26.47 -10.77
C SER A 211 12.85 -26.87 -11.06
N TRP A 212 11.91 -26.45 -10.21
CA TRP A 212 10.48 -26.71 -10.41
C TRP A 212 9.93 -26.00 -11.65
N ALA A 213 10.33 -24.77 -11.91
CA ALA A 213 9.94 -24.04 -13.12
C ALA A 213 10.39 -24.79 -14.39
N ARG A 214 11.66 -25.24 -14.45
CA ARG A 214 12.17 -26.07 -15.56
C ARG A 214 11.44 -27.40 -15.74
N LYS A 215 10.86 -27.96 -14.67
CA LYS A 215 10.02 -29.17 -14.71
C LYS A 215 8.57 -28.89 -15.12
N GLY A 216 8.23 -27.65 -15.53
CA GLY A 216 6.88 -27.28 -15.95
C GLY A 216 5.90 -27.10 -14.79
N TYR A 217 6.38 -26.85 -13.56
CA TYR A 217 5.50 -26.68 -12.40
C TYR A 217 4.74 -25.34 -12.44
N CYS A 218 5.20 -24.37 -13.21
CA CYS A 218 4.47 -23.11 -13.40
C CYS A 218 3.06 -23.35 -13.95
N ASP A 219 2.90 -24.31 -14.87
CA ASP A 219 1.61 -24.67 -15.43
C ASP A 219 0.93 -25.79 -14.63
N SER A 220 1.64 -26.89 -14.40
CA SER A 220 1.07 -28.09 -13.77
C SER A 220 0.77 -27.93 -12.28
N LYS A 221 1.50 -27.04 -11.57
CA LYS A 221 1.36 -26.77 -10.13
C LYS A 221 1.25 -25.28 -9.84
N ARG A 222 0.49 -24.58 -10.68
CA ARG A 222 0.36 -23.11 -10.65
C ARG A 222 0.12 -22.52 -9.25
N ARG A 223 -0.80 -23.05 -8.46
CA ARG A 223 -1.10 -22.52 -7.10
C ARG A 223 0.11 -22.59 -6.15
N LEU A 224 0.84 -23.70 -6.19
CA LEU A 224 2.04 -23.90 -5.38
C LEU A 224 3.14 -22.95 -5.84
N MET A 225 3.35 -22.83 -7.15
CA MET A 225 4.34 -21.93 -7.71
C MET A 225 3.97 -20.45 -7.49
N GLN A 226 2.70 -20.06 -7.55
CA GLN A 226 2.25 -18.71 -7.22
C GLN A 226 2.55 -18.32 -5.77
N ARG A 227 2.44 -19.28 -4.84
CA ARG A 227 2.72 -19.05 -3.43
C ARG A 227 4.22 -19.00 -3.13
N HIS A 228 5.00 -19.92 -3.68
CA HIS A 228 6.39 -20.11 -3.27
C HIS A 228 7.43 -19.65 -4.30
N CYS A 229 7.06 -19.57 -5.57
CA CYS A 229 7.96 -19.35 -6.69
C CYS A 229 7.44 -18.30 -7.69
N PRO A 230 6.97 -17.12 -7.24
CA PRO A 230 6.37 -16.15 -8.12
C PRO A 230 7.36 -15.56 -9.14
N SER A 231 8.65 -15.48 -8.78
CA SER A 231 9.72 -14.94 -9.63
C SER A 231 10.11 -15.92 -10.73
N SER A 232 10.40 -17.18 -10.36
CA SER A 232 10.77 -18.23 -11.33
C SER A 232 9.69 -18.53 -12.38
N CYS A 233 8.42 -18.26 -12.08
CA CYS A 233 7.29 -18.51 -12.99
C CYS A 233 6.71 -17.23 -13.61
N ASP A 234 7.37 -16.09 -13.45
CA ASP A 234 6.92 -14.79 -13.97
C ASP A 234 5.47 -14.44 -13.57
N PHE A 235 5.05 -14.88 -12.38
CA PHE A 235 3.77 -14.47 -11.78
C PHE A 235 3.83 -13.05 -11.21
N CYS A 236 5.00 -12.44 -11.24
CA CYS A 236 5.26 -11.07 -10.85
C CYS A 236 4.70 -10.04 -11.84
N TYR A 237 4.05 -10.46 -12.94
CA TYR A 237 3.57 -9.54 -13.97
C TYR A 237 2.73 -8.41 -13.37
N PHE A 238 3.32 -7.22 -13.41
CA PHE A 238 2.67 -5.97 -13.13
C PHE A 238 1.98 -5.55 -14.43
N PRO A 239 0.65 -5.41 -14.47
CA PRO A 239 -0.01 -4.87 -15.67
C PRO A 239 0.30 -3.37 -15.88
N PHE A 240 1.19 -2.79 -15.09
CA PHE A 240 1.53 -1.37 -15.11
C PHE A 240 3.01 -1.21 -15.44
N PRO A 241 3.38 -0.71 -16.63
CA PRO A 241 4.74 -0.23 -16.83
C PRO A 241 5.01 0.89 -15.82
N THR A 242 6.06 0.74 -15.04
CA THR A 242 6.62 1.87 -14.32
C THR A 242 7.05 2.89 -15.35
N VAL A 243 6.31 4.00 -15.48
CA VAL A 243 6.80 5.13 -16.27
C VAL A 243 8.15 5.52 -15.66
N ALA A 244 9.20 5.56 -16.48
CA ALA A 244 10.52 5.96 -16.01
C ALA A 244 10.43 7.30 -15.27
N PRO A 245 11.09 7.45 -14.11
CA PRO A 245 11.04 8.68 -13.34
C PRO A 245 11.44 9.85 -14.24
N THR A 246 10.56 10.83 -14.35
CA THR A 246 10.86 12.03 -15.16
C THR A 246 11.93 12.83 -14.42
N PRO A 247 13.02 13.26 -15.09
CA PRO A 247 14.05 14.08 -14.44
C PRO A 247 13.44 15.34 -13.83
N THR A 248 13.89 15.69 -12.63
CA THR A 248 13.41 16.86 -11.90
C THR A 248 13.68 18.14 -12.71
N PRO A 249 12.68 19.02 -12.88
CA PRO A 249 12.88 20.26 -13.63
C PRO A 249 13.93 21.16 -12.97
N PRO A 250 14.75 21.89 -13.77
CA PRO A 250 15.84 22.72 -13.24
C PRO A 250 15.37 23.90 -12.37
N ARG A 251 14.08 24.30 -12.44
CA ARG A 251 13.48 25.34 -11.60
C ARG A 251 12.48 24.72 -10.61
N THR A 252 13.00 24.12 -9.54
CA THR A 252 12.18 23.56 -8.45
C THR A 252 12.03 24.58 -7.31
N LYS A 253 10.78 24.83 -6.89
CA LYS A 253 10.49 25.74 -5.76
C LYS A 253 10.58 25.00 -4.43
N HIS A 254 11.37 25.48 -3.49
CA HIS A 254 11.48 24.89 -2.15
C HIS A 254 10.40 25.43 -1.20
N LYS A 255 9.80 24.54 -0.41
CA LYS A 255 8.78 24.84 0.59
C LYS A 255 9.13 24.13 1.89
N LEU A 256 9.61 24.88 2.88
CA LEU A 256 9.73 24.40 4.25
C LEU A 256 8.44 24.71 5.00
N VAL A 257 7.79 23.70 5.55
CA VAL A 257 6.43 23.81 6.08
C VAL A 257 6.32 23.06 7.40
N THR A 258 5.65 23.67 8.38
CA THR A 258 5.33 23.00 9.66
C THR A 258 4.44 21.79 9.42
N GLU A 259 4.67 20.70 10.16
CA GLU A 259 3.84 19.51 10.14
C GLU A 259 2.33 19.85 10.29
N GLY A 260 1.49 19.08 9.61
CA GLY A 260 0.03 19.23 9.57
C GLY A 260 -0.54 20.27 8.62
N LYS A 261 0.26 21.23 8.16
CA LYS A 261 -0.26 22.29 7.30
C LYS A 261 -0.65 21.75 5.93
N LYS A 262 -1.85 22.12 5.48
CA LYS A 262 -2.34 21.83 4.12
C LYS A 262 -1.67 22.76 3.10
N LEU A 263 -1.06 22.18 2.07
CA LEU A 263 -0.41 22.88 0.97
C LEU A 263 -1.17 22.61 -0.32
N THR A 264 -1.51 23.66 -1.06
CA THR A 264 -2.14 23.53 -2.38
C THR A 264 -1.19 24.03 -3.47
N PHE A 265 -0.83 23.14 -4.40
CA PHE A 265 -0.06 23.50 -5.59
C PHE A 265 -0.97 23.54 -6.81
N ARG A 266 -0.99 24.69 -7.48
CA ARG A 266 -1.77 24.88 -8.71
C ARG A 266 -0.87 24.81 -9.93
N CYS A 267 -1.36 24.15 -10.98
CA CYS A 267 -0.59 23.94 -12.20
C CYS A 267 -1.34 24.39 -13.45
N GLY A 268 -0.65 25.13 -14.33
CA GLY A 268 -1.18 25.53 -15.64
C GLY A 268 -2.38 26.48 -15.59
N LYS A 269 -2.54 27.28 -14.52
CA LYS A 269 -3.69 28.21 -14.33
C LYS A 269 -3.81 29.25 -15.46
N LYS A 270 -2.70 29.61 -16.12
CA LYS A 270 -2.64 30.62 -17.19
C LYS A 270 -2.73 30.04 -18.61
N ILE A 271 -2.99 28.74 -18.77
CA ILE A 271 -2.93 28.07 -20.07
C ILE A 271 -4.35 27.65 -20.49
N ALA A 272 -4.99 28.46 -21.34
CA ALA A 272 -6.39 28.30 -21.74
C ALA A 272 -6.67 27.06 -22.64
N SER A 273 -5.65 26.41 -23.21
CA SER A 273 -5.81 25.29 -24.16
C SER A 273 -5.21 23.95 -23.70
N LYS A 274 -5.06 23.75 -22.38
CA LYS A 274 -4.54 22.50 -21.81
C LYS A 274 -5.61 21.40 -21.82
N ARG A 275 -5.20 20.14 -22.00
CA ARG A 275 -6.11 18.97 -21.97
C ARG A 275 -6.17 18.28 -20.58
N GLY A 276 -5.31 18.72 -19.66
CA GLY A 276 -5.16 18.13 -18.32
C GLY A 276 -3.74 18.34 -17.81
N ASN A 277 -3.57 18.13 -16.51
CA ASN A 277 -2.28 18.18 -15.82
C ASN A 277 -1.93 16.76 -15.36
N ILE A 278 -0.67 16.35 -15.51
CA ILE A 278 -0.20 15.07 -15.00
C ILE A 278 0.70 15.35 -13.80
N TRP A 279 0.41 14.74 -12.67
CA TRP A 279 1.13 14.94 -11.41
C TRP A 279 2.05 13.79 -11.10
N TYR A 280 3.22 14.11 -10.55
CA TYR A 280 4.21 13.15 -10.09
C TYR A 280 4.69 13.53 -8.68
N LYS A 281 5.02 12.54 -7.87
CA LYS A 281 5.77 12.69 -6.63
C LYS A 281 7.02 11.83 -6.72
N ASP A 282 8.18 12.46 -6.54
CA ASP A 282 9.50 11.82 -6.59
C ASP A 282 9.72 10.98 -7.86
N GLY A 283 9.16 11.45 -8.98
CA GLY A 283 9.25 10.80 -10.29
C GLY A 283 8.17 9.74 -10.54
N GLU A 284 7.40 9.33 -9.53
CA GLU A 284 6.28 8.41 -9.69
C GLU A 284 4.98 9.14 -10.01
N LEU A 285 4.21 8.58 -10.95
CA LEU A 285 2.92 9.13 -11.38
C LEU A 285 1.89 9.07 -10.24
N LEU A 286 1.28 10.22 -9.92
CA LEU A 286 0.16 10.32 -9.01
C LEU A 286 -1.15 10.17 -9.80
N GLU A 287 -1.73 8.98 -9.74
CA GLU A 287 -2.97 8.64 -10.47
C GLU A 287 -4.24 8.94 -9.67
N HIS A 288 -4.18 8.90 -8.33
CA HIS A 288 -5.35 8.98 -7.46
C HIS A 288 -5.10 9.85 -6.22
N SER A 289 -6.19 10.34 -5.63
CA SER A 289 -6.15 10.95 -4.31
C SER A 289 -6.01 9.87 -3.24
N HIS A 290 -5.25 10.18 -2.20
CA HIS A 290 -5.11 9.37 -0.99
C HIS A 290 -5.77 10.11 0.16
N PRO A 291 -6.89 9.58 0.72
CA PRO A 291 -7.58 10.21 1.84
C PRO A 291 -6.60 10.63 2.93
N ASN A 292 -6.75 11.83 3.48
CA ASN A 292 -5.89 12.43 4.51
C ASN A 292 -4.43 12.75 4.10
N TYR A 293 -3.93 12.26 2.96
CA TYR A 293 -2.55 12.52 2.51
C TYR A 293 -2.50 13.49 1.32
N ILE A 294 -3.18 13.15 0.22
CA ILE A 294 -3.09 13.81 -1.07
C ILE A 294 -4.47 13.91 -1.71
N SER A 295 -4.90 15.11 -2.08
CA SER A 295 -6.09 15.34 -2.91
C SER A 295 -5.67 15.85 -4.27
N LEU A 296 -5.88 15.03 -5.30
CA LEU A 296 -5.70 15.37 -6.70
C LEU A 296 -7.00 15.93 -7.28
N LYS A 297 -6.90 17.10 -7.91
CA LYS A 297 -7.92 17.70 -8.77
C LYS A 297 -7.28 18.12 -10.10
N ASP A 298 -8.10 18.36 -11.11
CA ASP A 298 -7.62 18.61 -12.49
C ASP A 298 -6.63 19.78 -12.59
N ASP A 299 -6.81 20.84 -11.78
CA ASP A 299 -5.99 22.05 -11.83
C ASP A 299 -5.00 22.19 -10.66
N HIS A 300 -5.17 21.41 -9.58
CA HIS A 300 -4.35 21.52 -8.39
C HIS A 300 -4.25 20.21 -7.61
N ILE A 301 -3.17 20.09 -6.85
CA ILE A 301 -2.98 19.06 -5.82
C ILE A 301 -2.99 19.75 -4.45
N THR A 302 -3.60 19.12 -3.47
CA THR A 302 -3.50 19.50 -2.05
C THR A 302 -2.86 18.38 -1.27
N ILE A 303 -1.87 18.68 -0.44
CA ILE A 303 -1.20 17.69 0.42
C ILE A 303 -1.21 18.18 1.87
N VAL A 304 -1.13 17.26 2.82
CA VAL A 304 -0.87 17.57 4.24
C VAL A 304 0.64 17.45 4.48
N ALA A 305 1.30 18.48 5.02
CA ALA A 305 2.72 18.41 5.33
C ALA A 305 2.98 17.40 6.45
N ASN A 306 3.67 16.31 6.15
CA ASN A 306 4.10 15.26 7.09
C ASN A 306 5.28 14.51 6.46
N ALA A 307 5.93 13.62 7.21
CA ALA A 307 7.08 12.84 6.72
C ALA A 307 6.78 12.14 5.38
N ILE A 308 5.60 11.52 5.25
CA ILE A 308 5.18 10.74 4.07
C ILE A 308 5.01 11.63 2.81
N ASN A 309 4.57 12.88 3.01
CA ASN A 309 4.35 13.86 1.95
C ASN A 309 5.56 14.81 1.75
N GLU A 310 6.67 14.60 2.45
CA GLU A 310 7.94 15.20 2.08
C GLU A 310 8.37 14.67 0.69
N GLY A 311 9.03 15.51 -0.11
CA GLY A 311 9.51 15.12 -1.43
C GLY A 311 9.25 16.15 -2.53
N THR A 312 9.41 15.70 -3.77
CA THR A 312 9.37 16.56 -4.95
C THR A 312 8.12 16.30 -5.79
N TYR A 313 7.21 17.27 -5.79
CA TYR A 313 5.99 17.24 -6.58
C TYR A 313 6.20 17.93 -7.92
N THR A 314 5.93 17.23 -9.01
CA THR A 314 6.09 17.76 -10.36
C THR A 314 4.78 17.67 -11.12
N CYS A 315 4.33 18.79 -11.67
CA CYS A 315 3.22 18.83 -12.60
C CYS A 315 3.72 19.04 -14.03
N ILE A 316 3.25 18.21 -14.96
CA ILE A 316 3.49 18.35 -16.39
C ILE A 316 2.18 18.79 -17.05
N VAL A 317 2.21 19.96 -17.69
CA VAL A 317 1.08 20.45 -18.51
C VAL A 317 1.30 19.98 -19.94
N LYS A 318 0.34 19.24 -20.49
CA LYS A 318 0.39 18.73 -21.87
C LYS A 318 -0.72 19.31 -22.74
N LYS A 319 -0.44 19.40 -24.05
CA LYS A 319 -1.43 19.59 -25.12
C LYS A 319 -1.16 18.56 -26.20
N ARG A 320 -2.07 17.58 -26.34
CA ARG A 320 -1.81 16.33 -27.07
C ARG A 320 -0.55 15.65 -26.49
N ASP A 321 0.37 15.20 -27.33
CA ASP A 321 1.63 14.56 -26.87
C ASP A 321 2.76 15.56 -26.59
N LYS A 322 2.52 16.86 -26.78
CA LYS A 322 3.53 17.90 -26.54
C LYS A 322 3.45 18.41 -25.10
N VAL A 323 4.58 18.34 -24.40
CA VAL A 323 4.76 19.00 -23.10
C VAL A 323 4.85 20.51 -23.32
N LEU A 324 3.95 21.27 -22.68
CA LEU A 324 3.94 22.73 -22.76
C LEU A 324 4.85 23.34 -21.70
N THR A 325 4.78 22.83 -20.47
CA THR A 325 5.56 23.32 -19.34
C THR A 325 5.55 22.29 -18.21
N ASN A 326 6.52 22.39 -17.31
CA ASN A 326 6.58 21.65 -16.07
C ASN A 326 6.72 22.62 -14.88
N TYR A 327 6.09 22.29 -13.76
CA TYR A 327 6.22 23.00 -12.50
C TYR A 327 6.67 22.01 -11.45
N SER A 328 7.67 22.36 -10.64
CA SER A 328 8.17 21.49 -9.58
C SER A 328 8.26 22.21 -8.25
N TRP A 329 7.90 21.50 -7.18
CA TRP A 329 7.93 21.94 -5.80
C TRP A 329 8.61 20.88 -4.94
N ARG A 330 9.67 21.25 -4.23
CA ARG A 330 10.30 20.41 -3.20
C ARG A 330 9.76 20.82 -1.84
N VAL A 331 8.99 19.94 -1.23
CA VAL A 331 8.41 20.11 0.10
C VAL A 331 9.38 19.49 1.10
N ARG A 332 9.62 20.19 2.21
CA ARG A 332 10.32 19.69 3.39
C ARG A 332 9.51 20.02 4.62
N VAL A 333 9.43 19.08 5.55
CA VAL A 333 8.64 19.26 6.77
C VAL A 333 9.54 19.68 7.91
N ARG A 334 9.06 20.63 8.70
CA ARG A 334 9.65 21.01 9.98
C ARG A 334 8.77 20.44 11.08
N PHE A 335 9.30 19.43 11.76
CA PHE A 335 8.75 18.84 12.97
C PHE A 335 8.90 19.83 14.13
#